data_AF-A0A949P9G2-F1
#
_entry.id   AF-A0A949P9G2-F1
#
_cell.length_a   1.000
_cell.length_b   1.000
_cell.length_c   1.000
_cell.angle_alpha   90.00
_cell.angle_beta   90.00
_cell.angle_gamma   90.00
#
_symmetry.space_group_name_H-M   'P 1'
#
loop_
_entity.id
_entity.type
_entity.pdbx_description
1 polymer ?
#
loop_
_entity_poly.entity_id
_entity_poly.type
_entity_poly.pdbx_seq_one_letter_code
_entity_poly.pdbx_strand_id
1 'polypeptide(L)'
;MRRRSTTALFSLVLAALVAGCGTFSDSNAIARVNDTELTQDDFEAQLTELGVTGEAVIALDPVRGEITRWIQSELGAAGLVAGVYNAGVLESGVTCLSAIVVGDADTAESVTADLASGTDFATVYANANIDPGLDAIQGNLPCSSTEDLAANAGQVVVDTAALASSAAPIHAASIVDPAGTEVGVVVLVFRTYEALTDEDRVLILNTLDISSQLANSIANADIYVDPRYGTFDSATGQVIGLG
;
A
#
# COMPACT_ATOMS: atom_id res chain seq x y z
N MET A 1 -83.07 -4.39 4.48
CA MET A 1 -83.30 -5.53 5.41
C MET A 1 -82.67 -6.79 4.85
N ARG A 2 -81.61 -7.30 5.49
CA ARG A 2 -81.46 -8.73 5.85
C ARG A 2 -80.11 -8.91 6.55
N ARG A 3 -80.21 -9.06 7.88
CA ARG A 3 -79.17 -9.58 8.77
C ARG A 3 -78.87 -11.03 8.40
N ARG A 4 -77.61 -11.44 8.55
CA ARG A 4 -77.26 -12.78 9.06
C ARG A 4 -75.85 -12.75 9.67
N SER A 5 -75.84 -12.97 10.97
CA SER A 5 -74.71 -13.17 11.87
C SER A 5 -74.09 -14.56 11.70
N THR A 6 -72.80 -14.70 12.06
CA THR A 6 -72.02 -15.86 12.59
C THR A 6 -70.60 -15.79 12.02
N THR A 7 -69.45 -16.08 12.65
CA THR A 7 -69.00 -16.46 14.00
C THR A 7 -67.47 -16.26 13.99
N ALA A 8 -66.87 -16.05 15.16
CA ALA A 8 -65.45 -15.79 15.40
C ALA A 8 -64.47 -16.84 14.86
N LEU A 9 -63.22 -16.45 14.59
CA LEU A 9 -62.02 -17.17 15.03
C LEU A 9 -60.80 -16.25 15.03
N PHE A 10 -60.23 -16.04 16.21
CA PHE A 10 -58.94 -15.41 16.45
C PHE A 10 -57.83 -16.36 16.02
N SER A 11 -56.92 -15.93 15.15
CA SER A 11 -55.68 -16.64 14.85
C SER A 11 -54.51 -15.75 15.24
N LEU A 12 -53.97 -15.99 16.44
CA LEU A 12 -52.74 -15.42 16.95
C LEU A 12 -51.58 -16.07 16.16
N VAL A 13 -51.02 -15.37 15.17
CA VAL A 13 -49.78 -15.82 14.51
C VAL A 13 -48.62 -15.26 15.31
N LEU A 14 -48.03 -16.14 16.11
CA LEU A 14 -46.77 -15.96 16.81
C LEU A 14 -45.66 -15.94 15.74
N ALA A 15 -45.11 -14.77 15.43
CA ALA A 15 -43.90 -14.68 14.63
C ALA A 15 -42.75 -15.27 15.45
N ALA A 16 -42.39 -16.51 15.14
CA ALA A 16 -41.20 -17.14 15.68
C ALA A 16 -39.98 -16.31 15.26
N LEU A 17 -39.30 -15.73 16.24
CA LEU A 17 -37.92 -15.32 16.12
C LEU A 17 -37.14 -16.59 15.77
N VAL A 18 -36.79 -16.74 14.49
CA VAL A 18 -35.70 -17.61 14.09
C VAL A 18 -34.45 -16.96 14.66
N ALA A 19 -34.10 -17.34 15.89
CA ALA A 19 -32.72 -17.28 16.33
C ALA A 19 -31.96 -18.17 15.35
N GLY A 20 -31.33 -17.53 14.36
CA GLY A 20 -30.39 -18.17 13.47
C GLY A 20 -29.20 -18.63 14.29
N CYS A 21 -29.30 -19.82 14.89
CA CYS A 21 -28.14 -20.68 15.06
C CYS A 21 -27.63 -20.93 13.63
N GLY A 22 -26.68 -20.11 13.19
CA GLY A 22 -25.81 -20.41 12.07
C GLY A 22 -25.10 -21.72 12.40
N THR A 23 -25.71 -22.82 11.96
CA THR A 23 -25.03 -24.08 11.71
C THR A 23 -23.73 -23.74 11.00
N PHE A 24 -22.61 -24.24 11.51
CA PHE A 24 -21.33 -24.29 10.82
C PHE A 24 -21.54 -25.02 9.48
N SER A 25 -21.98 -24.30 8.46
CA SER A 25 -22.09 -24.80 7.10
C SER A 25 -20.68 -24.81 6.55
N ASP A 26 -20.10 -26.00 6.39
CA ASP A 26 -19.09 -26.34 5.39
C ASP A 26 -18.26 -25.16 4.88
N SER A 27 -17.55 -24.48 5.78
CA SER A 27 -16.59 -23.47 5.40
C SER A 27 -15.32 -24.24 5.09
N ASN A 28 -15.06 -24.51 3.81
CA ASN A 28 -13.76 -24.98 3.33
C ASN A 28 -12.68 -23.89 3.47
N ALA A 29 -12.93 -22.82 4.23
CA ALA A 29 -11.97 -21.75 4.45
C ALA A 29 -10.88 -22.23 5.43
N ILE A 30 -9.64 -22.16 4.96
CA ILE A 30 -8.43 -22.33 5.76
C ILE A 30 -8.15 -21.07 6.57
N ALA A 31 -8.46 -19.90 5.99
CA ALA A 31 -8.38 -18.61 6.66
C ALA A 31 -9.40 -17.63 6.06
N ARG A 32 -9.74 -16.59 6.81
CA ARG A 32 -10.57 -15.47 6.34
C ARG A 32 -10.03 -14.16 6.89
N VAL A 33 -10.06 -13.12 6.07
CA VAL A 33 -9.82 -11.73 6.47
C VAL A 33 -11.01 -10.91 5.98
N ASN A 34 -11.83 -10.41 6.91
CA ASN A 34 -13.12 -9.77 6.60
C ASN A 34 -14.04 -10.68 5.76
N ASP A 35 -14.37 -10.27 4.55
CA ASP A 35 -15.24 -11.01 3.63
C ASP A 35 -14.47 -11.89 2.62
N THR A 36 -13.12 -11.86 2.62
CA THR A 36 -12.30 -12.68 1.73
C THR A 36 -11.89 -13.97 2.43
N GLU A 37 -12.15 -15.12 1.79
CA GLU A 37 -11.78 -16.45 2.29
C GLU A 37 -10.66 -17.08 1.45
N LEU A 38 -9.69 -17.68 2.12
CA LEU A 38 -8.74 -18.63 1.51
C LEU A 38 -9.35 -20.02 1.62
N THR A 39 -9.83 -20.57 0.51
CA THR A 39 -10.39 -21.93 0.51
C THR A 39 -9.30 -23.00 0.44
N GLN A 40 -9.65 -24.23 0.82
CA GLN A 40 -8.79 -25.41 0.65
C GLN A 40 -8.29 -25.56 -0.79
N ASP A 41 -9.18 -25.40 -1.77
CA ASP A 41 -8.86 -25.56 -3.18
C ASP A 41 -7.90 -24.47 -3.67
N ASP A 42 -8.11 -23.22 -3.25
CA ASP A 42 -7.22 -22.09 -3.59
C ASP A 42 -5.83 -22.28 -2.98
N PHE A 43 -5.77 -22.78 -1.76
CA PHE A 43 -4.51 -23.05 -1.07
C PHE A 43 -3.73 -24.20 -1.73
N GLU A 44 -4.41 -25.28 -2.12
CA GLU A 44 -3.78 -26.39 -2.84
C GLU A 44 -3.28 -25.97 -4.23
N ALA A 45 -4.00 -25.07 -4.90
CA ALA A 45 -3.55 -24.46 -6.15
C ALA A 45 -2.25 -23.65 -5.94
N GLN A 46 -2.19 -22.80 -4.90
CA GLN A 46 -0.99 -22.03 -4.57
C GLN A 46 0.22 -22.92 -4.25
N LEU A 47 0.01 -23.98 -3.45
CA LEU A 47 1.07 -24.94 -3.14
C LEU A 47 1.59 -25.66 -4.39
N THR A 48 0.70 -25.97 -5.34
CA THR A 48 1.06 -26.58 -6.62
C THR A 48 1.91 -25.64 -7.48
N GLU A 49 1.58 -24.35 -7.52
CA GLU A 49 2.39 -23.32 -8.22
C GLU A 49 3.79 -23.21 -7.61
N LEU A 50 3.92 -23.41 -6.31
CA LEU A 50 5.19 -23.46 -5.58
C LEU A 50 5.94 -24.80 -5.73
N GLY A 51 5.42 -25.73 -6.52
CA GLY A 51 6.05 -27.02 -6.82
C GLY A 51 5.84 -28.09 -5.75
N VAL A 52 4.90 -27.88 -4.82
CA VAL A 52 4.54 -28.85 -3.79
C VAL A 52 3.38 -29.71 -4.28
N THR A 53 3.67 -30.94 -4.71
CA THR A 53 2.65 -31.90 -5.17
C THR A 53 2.11 -32.78 -4.04
N GLY A 54 0.82 -33.09 -4.06
CA GLY A 54 -0.01 -33.64 -2.97
C GLY A 54 0.35 -34.99 -2.33
N GLU A 55 1.53 -35.55 -2.58
CA GLU A 55 2.05 -36.74 -1.86
C GLU A 55 3.01 -36.38 -0.71
N ALA A 56 3.43 -35.12 -0.60
CA ALA A 56 4.26 -34.66 0.50
C ALA A 56 3.44 -34.45 1.78
N VAL A 57 3.81 -35.11 2.88
CA VAL A 57 3.36 -34.72 4.21
C VAL A 57 3.95 -33.34 4.49
N ILE A 58 3.17 -32.29 4.29
CA ILE A 58 3.63 -30.92 4.55
C ILE A 58 3.68 -30.73 6.06
N ALA A 59 4.84 -30.35 6.58
CA ALA A 59 4.94 -29.92 7.97
C ALA A 59 4.02 -28.71 8.20
N LEU A 60 3.36 -28.65 9.36
CA LEU A 60 2.42 -27.57 9.66
C LEU A 60 3.09 -26.19 9.69
N ASP A 61 4.39 -26.10 9.96
CA ASP A 61 5.11 -24.82 10.01
C ASP A 61 5.16 -24.11 8.64
N PRO A 62 5.59 -24.76 7.53
CA PRO A 62 5.41 -24.22 6.19
C PRO A 62 3.96 -23.82 5.85
N VAL A 63 2.98 -24.64 6.21
CA VAL A 63 1.56 -24.34 5.96
C VAL A 63 1.13 -23.06 6.67
N ARG A 64 1.50 -22.89 7.94
CA ARG A 64 1.23 -21.66 8.70
C ARG A 64 1.94 -20.45 8.10
N GLY A 65 3.15 -20.63 7.56
CA GLY A 65 3.88 -19.58 6.86
C GLY A 65 3.14 -19.06 5.62
N GLU A 66 2.59 -19.98 4.82
CA GLU A 66 1.78 -19.63 3.65
C GLU A 66 0.47 -18.94 4.03
N ILE A 67 -0.26 -19.48 5.02
CA ILE A 67 -1.49 -18.85 5.52
C ILE A 67 -1.19 -17.45 6.09
N THR A 68 -0.09 -17.30 6.83
CA THR A 68 0.36 -15.99 7.35
C THR A 68 0.60 -15.00 6.22
N ARG A 69 1.28 -15.42 5.14
CA ARG A 69 1.55 -14.55 4.00
C ARG A 69 0.26 -14.11 3.30
N TRP A 70 -0.67 -15.04 3.12
CA TRP A 70 -1.97 -14.73 2.54
C TRP A 70 -2.73 -13.72 3.40
N ILE A 71 -2.82 -13.94 4.73
CA ILE A 71 -3.47 -12.99 5.65
C ILE A 71 -2.82 -11.60 5.55
N GLN A 72 -1.50 -11.52 5.54
CA GLN A 72 -0.78 -10.24 5.42
C GLN A 72 -1.03 -9.56 4.06
N SER A 73 -1.21 -10.32 2.99
CA SER A 73 -1.62 -9.80 1.68
C SER A 73 -3.03 -9.22 1.72
N GLU A 74 -3.99 -9.92 2.33
CA GLU A 74 -5.39 -9.47 2.45
C GLU A 74 -5.55 -8.28 3.41
N LEU A 75 -4.74 -8.22 4.47
CA LEU A 75 -4.60 -7.03 5.30
C LEU A 75 -3.99 -5.86 4.53
N GLY A 76 -3.63 -6.07 3.26
CA GLY A 76 -3.08 -5.07 2.38
C GLY A 76 -1.70 -4.63 2.83
N ALA A 77 -0.91 -5.41 3.56
CA ALA A 77 0.37 -4.95 4.09
C ALA A 77 1.28 -4.36 3.00
N ALA A 78 1.32 -4.98 1.81
CA ALA A 78 2.05 -4.45 0.65
C ALA A 78 1.38 -3.20 0.04
N GLY A 79 0.04 -3.19 -0.09
CA GLY A 79 -0.72 -2.03 -0.58
C GLY A 79 -0.75 -0.85 0.40
N LEU A 80 -0.61 -1.12 1.69
CA LEU A 80 -0.53 -0.18 2.80
C LEU A 80 0.83 0.51 2.75
N VAL A 81 1.91 -0.24 2.60
CA VAL A 81 3.25 0.34 2.41
C VAL A 81 3.29 1.23 1.18
N ALA A 82 2.85 0.70 0.04
CA ALA A 82 2.81 1.47 -1.20
C ALA A 82 1.90 2.69 -1.06
N GLY A 83 0.71 2.54 -0.47
CA GLY A 83 -0.26 3.63 -0.27
C GLY A 83 0.24 4.73 0.65
N VAL A 84 0.81 4.37 1.81
CA VAL A 84 1.38 5.33 2.77
C VAL A 84 2.57 6.06 2.17
N TYR A 85 3.47 5.33 1.51
CA TYR A 85 4.58 5.94 0.78
C TYR A 85 4.10 6.89 -0.32
N ASN A 86 3.19 6.42 -1.18
CA ASN A 86 2.65 7.19 -2.31
C ASN A 86 1.81 8.39 -1.86
N ALA A 87 1.36 8.47 -0.60
CA ALA A 87 0.72 9.65 -0.03
C ALA A 87 1.69 10.81 0.24
N GLY A 88 3.01 10.55 0.20
CA GLY A 88 4.06 11.56 0.32
C GLY A 88 4.80 11.52 1.65
N VAL A 89 5.79 12.40 1.79
CA VAL A 89 6.77 12.38 2.89
C VAL A 89 6.16 12.61 4.27
N LEU A 90 5.06 13.37 4.36
CA LEU A 90 4.42 13.69 5.64
C LEU A 90 3.72 12.49 6.26
N GLU A 91 3.21 11.57 5.43
CA GLU A 91 2.53 10.35 5.88
C GLU A 91 3.53 9.20 6.09
N SER A 92 4.52 9.12 5.22
CA SER A 92 5.48 8.00 5.19
C SER A 92 6.79 8.25 5.92
N GLY A 93 7.10 9.50 6.26
CA GLY A 93 8.39 9.86 6.84
C GLY A 93 9.54 9.92 5.82
N VAL A 94 9.32 9.54 4.55
CA VAL A 94 10.37 9.43 3.53
C VAL A 94 9.84 9.68 2.12
N THR A 95 10.61 10.33 1.27
CA THR A 95 10.28 10.53 -0.15
C THR A 95 11.47 10.25 -1.04
N CYS A 96 11.22 9.72 -2.22
CA CYS A 96 12.25 9.50 -3.22
C CYS A 96 11.86 10.27 -4.47
N LEU A 97 12.74 11.18 -4.90
CA LEU A 97 12.49 12.05 -6.03
C LEU A 97 13.48 11.77 -7.15
N SER A 98 13.12 12.19 -8.35
CA SER A 98 14.03 12.41 -9.47
C SER A 98 14.05 13.89 -9.82
N ALA A 99 15.14 14.36 -10.41
CA ALA A 99 15.33 15.77 -10.74
C ALA A 99 15.82 15.94 -12.18
N ILE A 100 15.30 17.00 -12.82
CA ILE A 100 15.80 17.55 -14.09
C ILE A 100 16.07 19.03 -13.83
N VAL A 101 17.29 19.49 -14.07
CA VAL A 101 17.62 20.92 -14.01
C VAL A 101 17.57 21.51 -15.40
N VAL A 102 16.92 22.66 -15.55
CA VAL A 102 16.80 23.41 -16.81
C VAL A 102 17.16 24.88 -16.61
N GLY A 103 17.37 25.60 -17.71
CA GLY A 103 17.87 26.98 -17.66
C GLY A 103 16.83 28.02 -17.26
N ASP A 104 15.54 27.77 -17.50
CA ASP A 104 14.47 28.75 -17.33
C ASP A 104 13.09 28.11 -17.11
N ALA A 105 12.13 28.93 -16.71
CA ALA A 105 10.76 28.53 -16.41
C ALA A 105 9.98 28.00 -17.62
N ASP A 106 10.19 28.56 -18.81
CA ASP A 106 9.49 28.13 -20.02
C ASP A 106 9.90 26.70 -20.39
N THR A 107 11.19 26.39 -20.29
CA THR A 107 11.71 25.02 -20.48
C THR A 107 11.19 24.08 -19.41
N ALA A 108 11.11 24.53 -18.14
CA ALA A 108 10.58 23.73 -17.04
C ALA A 108 9.08 23.38 -17.25
N GLU A 109 8.30 24.32 -17.77
CA GLU A 109 6.89 24.10 -18.11
C GLU A 109 6.75 23.06 -19.23
N SER A 110 7.59 23.14 -20.27
CA SER A 110 7.62 22.14 -21.34
C SER A 110 7.99 20.74 -20.80
N VAL A 111 9.04 20.64 -19.97
CA VAL A 111 9.45 19.38 -19.32
C VAL A 111 8.33 18.82 -18.45
N THR A 112 7.66 19.66 -17.67
CA THR A 112 6.52 19.27 -16.83
C THR A 112 5.36 18.74 -17.68
N ALA A 113 5.06 19.39 -18.80
CA ALA A 113 4.00 18.98 -19.72
C ALA A 113 4.32 17.62 -20.38
N ASP A 114 5.56 17.41 -20.81
CA ASP A 114 6.01 16.15 -21.42
C ASP A 114 5.87 14.99 -20.42
N LEU A 115 6.32 15.18 -19.17
CA LEU A 115 6.19 14.20 -18.10
C LEU A 115 4.71 13.92 -17.75
N ALA A 116 3.89 14.97 -17.63
CA ALA A 116 2.47 14.83 -17.33
C ALA A 116 1.69 14.12 -18.46
N SER A 117 2.17 14.21 -19.70
CA SER A 117 1.62 13.47 -20.85
C SER A 117 2.02 11.98 -20.89
N GLY A 118 2.92 11.56 -19.98
CA GLY A 118 3.41 10.19 -19.87
C GLY A 118 4.69 9.91 -20.66
N THR A 119 5.43 10.94 -21.08
CA THR A 119 6.76 10.75 -21.67
C THR A 119 7.70 10.18 -20.60
N ASP A 120 8.48 9.17 -20.99
CA ASP A 120 9.41 8.49 -20.10
C ASP A 120 10.44 9.47 -19.49
N PHE A 121 10.64 9.39 -18.17
CA PHE A 121 11.53 10.29 -17.44
C PHE A 121 12.96 10.28 -17.99
N ALA A 122 13.52 9.11 -18.28
CA ALA A 122 14.90 9.02 -18.76
C ALA A 122 15.06 9.68 -20.14
N THR A 123 14.02 9.62 -20.97
CA THR A 123 13.97 10.33 -22.25
C THR A 123 13.93 11.84 -22.06
N VAL A 124 13.06 12.35 -21.19
CA VAL A 124 12.98 13.81 -20.91
C VAL A 124 14.27 14.31 -20.27
N TYR A 125 14.81 13.56 -19.30
CA TYR A 125 16.07 13.84 -18.61
C TYR A 125 17.24 13.97 -19.60
N ALA A 126 17.43 12.98 -20.48
CA ALA A 126 18.52 12.97 -21.45
C ALA A 126 18.48 14.16 -22.43
N ASN A 127 17.28 14.69 -22.70
CA ASN A 127 17.10 15.80 -23.63
C ASN A 127 17.20 17.17 -22.98
N ALA A 128 16.73 17.32 -21.74
CA ALA A 128 16.51 18.62 -21.11
C ALA A 128 17.49 18.94 -19.97
N ASN A 129 18.04 17.93 -19.29
CA ASN A 129 18.86 18.16 -18.10
C ASN A 129 20.17 18.90 -18.47
N ILE A 130 20.41 20.02 -17.79
CA ILE A 130 21.65 20.81 -17.96
C ILE A 130 22.64 20.63 -16.80
N ASP A 131 22.26 19.94 -15.72
CA ASP A 131 23.12 19.72 -14.56
C ASP A 131 23.91 18.40 -14.67
N PRO A 132 25.22 18.43 -15.01
CA PRO A 132 26.04 17.23 -15.10
C PRO A 132 26.27 16.55 -13.75
N GLY A 133 26.01 17.24 -12.62
CA GLY A 133 26.10 16.66 -11.28
C GLY A 133 25.10 15.53 -11.06
N LEU A 134 24.03 15.48 -11.87
CA LEU A 134 23.00 14.45 -11.79
C LEU A 134 23.30 13.21 -12.66
N ASP A 135 24.28 13.27 -13.57
CA ASP A 135 24.52 12.21 -14.56
C ASP A 135 24.85 10.86 -13.92
N ALA A 136 25.63 10.88 -12.82
CA ALA A 136 26.05 9.67 -12.12
C ALA A 136 24.88 8.88 -11.50
N ILE A 137 23.79 9.58 -11.19
CA ILE A 137 22.56 9.03 -10.61
C ILE A 137 21.39 9.06 -11.60
N GLN A 138 21.64 9.51 -12.84
CA GLN A 138 20.63 9.66 -13.89
C GLN A 138 19.40 10.45 -13.41
N GLY A 139 19.63 11.49 -12.62
CA GLY A 139 18.57 12.31 -12.02
C GLY A 139 17.86 11.68 -10.82
N ASN A 140 18.08 10.42 -10.45
CA ASN A 140 17.41 9.79 -9.30
C ASN A 140 18.08 10.19 -7.98
N LEU A 141 17.47 11.13 -7.26
CA LEU A 141 17.99 11.62 -5.99
C LEU A 141 17.88 10.53 -4.90
N PRO A 142 18.84 10.46 -3.97
CA PRO A 142 18.69 9.64 -2.76
C PRO A 142 17.38 9.96 -2.04
N CYS A 143 16.73 8.93 -1.50
CA CYS A 143 15.52 9.13 -0.70
C CYS A 143 15.85 10.01 0.53
N SER A 144 14.97 10.94 0.84
CA SER A 144 15.12 11.90 1.93
C SER A 144 14.05 11.68 2.98
N SER A 145 14.43 11.72 4.25
CA SER A 145 13.49 11.64 5.37
C SER A 145 12.83 12.99 5.67
N THR A 146 11.74 12.97 6.45
CA THR A 146 11.16 14.20 7.02
C THR A 146 12.18 15.00 7.85
N GLU A 147 13.12 14.32 8.51
CA GLU A 147 14.18 14.94 9.30
C GLU A 147 15.18 15.68 8.41
N ASP A 148 15.58 15.06 7.29
CA ASP A 148 16.46 15.69 6.29
C ASP A 148 15.82 16.92 5.66
N LEU A 149 14.52 16.83 5.32
CA LEU A 149 13.77 17.96 4.79
C LEU A 149 13.61 19.07 5.83
N ALA A 150 13.26 18.72 7.08
CA ALA A 150 13.11 19.70 8.16
C ALA A 150 14.41 20.42 8.50
N ALA A 151 15.55 19.71 8.43
CA ALA A 151 16.87 20.30 8.64
C ALA A 151 17.23 21.36 7.59
N ASN A 152 16.60 21.30 6.41
CA ASN A 152 16.83 22.22 5.29
C ASN A 152 15.58 23.05 4.93
N ALA A 153 14.59 23.12 5.83
CA ALA A 153 13.35 23.86 5.60
C ALA A 153 13.60 25.35 5.34
N GLY A 154 12.74 25.96 4.51
CA GLY A 154 12.86 27.34 4.06
C GLY A 154 13.72 27.51 2.81
N GLN A 155 14.35 26.44 2.31
CA GLN A 155 14.92 26.40 0.97
C GLN A 155 13.82 26.06 -0.03
N VAL A 156 13.62 26.90 -1.05
CA VAL A 156 12.50 26.78 -2.01
C VAL A 156 12.41 25.38 -2.63
N VAL A 157 13.55 24.78 -3.00
CA VAL A 157 13.61 23.43 -3.57
C VAL A 157 13.19 22.36 -2.56
N VAL A 158 13.60 22.49 -1.30
CA VAL A 158 13.29 21.53 -0.22
C VAL A 158 11.82 21.63 0.18
N ASP A 159 11.30 22.85 0.32
CA ASP A 159 9.89 23.06 0.63
C ASP A 159 9.00 22.53 -0.50
N THR A 160 9.43 22.66 -1.76
CA THR A 160 8.74 22.09 -2.92
C THR A 160 8.82 20.56 -2.94
N ALA A 161 9.97 19.98 -2.63
CA ALA A 161 10.15 18.53 -2.52
C ALA A 161 9.21 17.90 -1.49
N ALA A 162 8.91 18.61 -0.39
CA ALA A 162 8.01 18.14 0.66
C ALA A 162 6.53 18.06 0.23
N LEU A 163 6.14 18.68 -0.89
CA LEU A 163 4.78 18.63 -1.43
C LEU A 163 4.53 17.42 -2.34
N ALA A 164 5.59 16.78 -2.80
CA ALA A 164 5.52 15.74 -3.82
C ALA A 164 4.89 14.45 -3.27
N SER A 165 3.96 13.89 -4.06
CA SER A 165 3.26 12.63 -3.77
C SER A 165 2.77 11.99 -5.07
N SER A 166 2.20 10.79 -5.03
CA SER A 166 1.59 10.19 -6.23
C SER A 166 0.40 11.00 -6.79
N ALA A 167 -0.31 11.75 -5.94
CA ALA A 167 -1.45 12.58 -6.35
C ALA A 167 -1.00 13.89 -7.02
N ALA A 168 0.19 14.38 -6.69
CA ALA A 168 0.84 15.53 -7.30
C ALA A 168 2.32 15.18 -7.52
N PRO A 169 2.65 14.44 -8.60
CA PRO A 169 3.96 13.83 -8.72
C PRO A 169 5.01 14.77 -9.30
N ILE A 170 4.63 15.86 -9.97
CA ILE A 170 5.59 16.74 -10.65
C ILE A 170 5.49 18.14 -10.06
N HIS A 171 6.62 18.67 -9.64
CA HIS A 171 6.74 20.03 -9.10
C HIS A 171 7.96 20.73 -9.70
N ALA A 172 7.90 22.05 -9.86
CA ALA A 172 9.03 22.86 -10.30
C ALA A 172 9.39 23.91 -9.25
N ALA A 173 10.67 24.17 -9.08
CA ALA A 173 11.20 25.15 -8.14
C ALA A 173 12.36 25.93 -8.75
N SER A 174 12.37 27.25 -8.57
CA SER A 174 13.51 28.08 -8.94
C SER A 174 14.74 27.74 -8.11
N ILE A 175 15.88 27.59 -8.78
CA ILE A 175 17.19 27.51 -8.15
C ILE A 175 17.71 28.94 -8.06
N VAL A 176 17.96 29.40 -6.84
CA VAL A 176 18.48 30.76 -6.59
C VAL A 176 19.90 30.70 -6.04
N ASP A 177 20.72 31.66 -6.44
CA ASP A 177 22.03 31.88 -5.84
C ASP A 177 21.93 32.54 -4.45
N PRO A 178 23.03 32.69 -3.69
CA PRO A 178 23.00 33.35 -2.38
C PRO A 178 22.55 34.83 -2.40
N ALA A 179 22.51 35.48 -3.56
CA ALA A 179 21.98 36.82 -3.72
C ALA A 179 20.47 36.83 -4.05
N GLY A 180 19.84 35.66 -4.20
CA GLY A 180 18.44 35.50 -4.55
C GLY A 180 18.16 35.60 -6.05
N THR A 181 19.19 35.56 -6.90
CA THR A 181 19.04 35.58 -8.35
C THR A 181 18.73 34.17 -8.84
N GLU A 182 17.70 34.02 -9.68
CA GLU A 182 17.41 32.73 -10.32
C GLU A 182 18.54 32.36 -11.29
N VAL A 183 19.07 31.16 -11.14
CA VAL A 183 20.15 30.59 -11.96
C VAL A 183 19.72 29.33 -12.71
N GLY A 184 18.47 28.91 -12.54
CA GLY A 184 17.86 27.79 -13.22
C GLY A 184 16.57 27.36 -12.52
N VAL A 185 15.96 26.29 -13.02
CA VAL A 185 14.76 25.68 -12.44
C VAL A 185 15.00 24.18 -12.31
N VAL A 186 14.60 23.60 -11.18
CA VAL A 186 14.56 22.15 -11.01
C VAL A 186 13.12 21.66 -11.13
N VAL A 187 12.92 20.65 -11.97
CA VAL A 187 11.69 19.86 -12.03
C VAL A 187 11.91 18.59 -11.21
N LEU A 188 11.17 18.45 -10.12
CA LEU A 188 11.16 17.32 -9.22
C LEU A 188 10.01 16.37 -9.58
N VAL A 189 10.30 15.08 -9.64
CA VAL A 189 9.34 14.02 -9.95
C VAL A 189 9.31 13.01 -8.81
N PHE A 190 8.15 12.79 -8.21
CA PHE A 190 7.93 11.75 -7.22
C PHE A 190 8.07 10.37 -7.85
N ARG A 191 8.94 9.53 -7.28
CA ARG A 191 9.07 8.12 -7.69
C ARG A 191 8.07 7.31 -6.89
N THR A 192 7.05 6.72 -7.52
CA THR A 192 6.08 5.88 -6.80
C THR A 192 6.74 4.59 -6.29
N TYR A 193 6.13 3.94 -5.30
CA TYR A 193 6.66 2.71 -4.71
C TYR A 193 6.96 1.62 -5.75
N GLU A 194 6.13 1.53 -6.78
CA GLU A 194 6.25 0.58 -7.89
C GLU A 194 7.43 0.91 -8.82
N ALA A 195 7.81 2.18 -8.90
CA ALA A 195 8.96 2.64 -9.69
C ALA A 195 10.29 2.58 -8.92
N LEU A 196 10.26 2.30 -7.61
CA LEU A 196 11.46 2.18 -6.78
C LEU A 196 12.24 0.90 -7.07
N THR A 197 13.56 0.98 -6.82
CA THR A 197 14.44 -0.19 -6.78
C THR A 197 14.12 -1.05 -5.55
N ASP A 198 14.52 -2.32 -5.56
CA ASP A 198 14.31 -3.19 -4.39
C ASP A 198 15.07 -2.68 -3.16
N GLU A 199 16.24 -2.06 -3.34
CA GLU A 199 17.00 -1.44 -2.25
C GLU A 199 16.23 -0.26 -1.62
N ASP A 200 15.71 0.65 -2.46
CA ASP A 200 14.88 1.76 -2.00
C ASP A 200 13.62 1.24 -1.27
N ARG A 201 12.96 0.21 -1.80
CA ARG A 201 11.78 -0.39 -1.13
C ARG A 201 12.12 -0.98 0.23
N VAL A 202 13.28 -1.63 0.38
CA VAL A 202 13.77 -2.12 1.67
C VAL A 202 14.03 -0.96 2.63
N LEU A 203 14.61 0.14 2.15
CA LEU A 203 14.77 1.36 2.95
C LEU A 203 13.40 1.88 3.43
N ILE A 204 12.42 2.04 2.53
CA ILE A 204 11.07 2.50 2.88
C ILE A 204 10.44 1.61 3.94
N LEU A 205 10.55 0.28 3.78
CA LEU A 205 10.02 -0.68 4.76
C LEU A 205 10.67 -0.55 6.15
N ASN A 206 11.95 -0.19 6.22
CA ASN A 206 12.66 0.02 7.48
C ASN A 206 12.37 1.40 8.11
N THR A 207 12.02 2.39 7.30
CA THR A 207 11.71 3.75 7.76
C THR A 207 10.26 3.90 8.23
N LEU A 208 9.33 3.24 7.54
CA LEU A 208 7.92 3.30 7.90
C LEU A 208 7.71 2.60 9.25
N ASP A 209 6.99 3.27 10.15
CA ASP A 209 6.37 2.59 11.30
C ASP A 209 5.14 1.80 10.84
N ILE A 210 5.38 0.78 10.00
CA ILE A 210 4.35 -0.14 9.53
C ILE A 210 3.77 -0.90 10.72
N SER A 211 4.49 -1.01 11.85
CA SER A 211 4.04 -1.76 13.01
C SER A 211 2.74 -1.19 13.58
N SER A 212 2.58 0.14 13.67
CA SER A 212 1.36 0.78 14.16
C SER A 212 0.21 0.71 13.16
N GLN A 213 0.49 0.84 11.86
CA GLN A 213 -0.54 0.76 10.82
C GLN A 213 -0.99 -0.67 10.52
N LEU A 214 -0.07 -1.63 10.56
CA LEU A 214 -0.37 -3.05 10.49
C LEU A 214 -1.12 -3.49 11.75
N ALA A 215 -0.73 -3.01 12.94
CA ALA A 215 -1.49 -3.26 14.17
C ALA A 215 -2.91 -2.69 14.07
N ASN A 216 -3.10 -1.52 13.47
CA ASN A 216 -4.43 -0.96 13.22
C ASN A 216 -5.22 -1.79 12.19
N SER A 217 -4.58 -2.26 11.12
CA SER A 217 -5.21 -3.12 10.11
C SER A 217 -5.63 -4.45 10.72
N ILE A 218 -4.77 -5.06 11.52
CA ILE A 218 -5.05 -6.27 12.30
C ILE A 218 -6.19 -6.03 13.31
N ALA A 219 -6.18 -4.91 14.02
CA ALA A 219 -7.18 -4.61 15.06
C ALA A 219 -8.59 -4.39 14.49
N ASN A 220 -8.71 -3.96 13.24
CA ASN A 220 -10.00 -3.72 12.57
C ASN A 220 -10.44 -4.87 11.66
N ALA A 221 -9.61 -5.89 11.45
CA ALA A 221 -9.94 -7.02 10.60
C ALA A 221 -10.62 -8.15 11.37
N ASP A 222 -11.67 -8.74 10.79
CA ASP A 222 -12.17 -10.05 11.26
C ASP A 222 -11.25 -11.14 10.69
N ILE A 223 -10.35 -11.66 11.52
CA ILE A 223 -9.38 -12.70 11.10
C ILE A 223 -9.80 -14.04 11.69
N TYR A 224 -10.05 -15.00 10.81
CA TYR A 224 -10.27 -16.40 11.14
C TYR A 224 -9.15 -17.25 10.56
N VAL A 225 -8.70 -18.24 11.33
CA VAL A 225 -7.82 -19.32 10.87
C VAL A 225 -8.45 -20.62 11.31
N ASP A 226 -8.48 -21.60 10.41
CA ASP A 226 -8.95 -22.93 10.76
C ASP A 226 -8.05 -23.52 11.87
N PRO A 227 -8.63 -23.93 13.02
CA PRO A 227 -7.87 -24.45 14.17
C PRO A 227 -6.97 -25.65 13.85
N ARG A 228 -7.22 -26.38 12.75
CA ARG A 228 -6.33 -27.44 12.25
C ARG A 228 -4.92 -26.93 11.96
N TYR A 229 -4.78 -25.66 11.58
CA TYR A 229 -3.51 -25.05 11.22
C TYR A 229 -2.96 -24.17 12.33
N GLY A 230 -3.81 -23.55 13.16
CA GLY A 230 -3.33 -22.74 14.28
C GLY A 230 -4.32 -21.66 14.70
N THR A 231 -3.78 -20.63 15.34
CA THR A 231 -4.49 -19.36 15.60
C THR A 231 -3.63 -18.20 15.09
N PHE A 232 -4.28 -17.13 14.65
CA PHE A 232 -3.59 -15.88 14.36
C PHE A 232 -3.19 -15.21 15.68
N ASP A 233 -1.91 -14.84 15.80
CA ASP A 233 -1.38 -14.01 16.87
C ASP A 233 -1.25 -12.58 16.37
N SER A 234 -2.11 -11.70 16.87
CA SER A 234 -2.13 -10.29 16.49
C SER A 234 -0.91 -9.50 16.96
N ALA A 235 -0.15 -9.99 17.94
CA ALA A 235 1.05 -9.33 18.42
C ALA A 235 2.24 -9.53 17.46
N THR A 236 2.31 -10.70 16.82
CA THR A 236 3.39 -11.06 15.88
C THR A 236 2.95 -10.98 14.42
N GLY A 237 1.63 -10.93 14.16
CA GLY A 237 1.06 -10.95 12.81
C GLY A 237 1.22 -12.30 12.11
N GLN A 238 1.28 -13.40 12.88
CA GLN A 238 1.59 -14.74 12.38
C GLN A 238 0.56 -15.77 12.81
N VAL A 239 0.40 -16.84 12.03
CA VAL A 239 -0.31 -18.04 12.46
C VAL A 239 0.62 -18.90 13.30
N ILE A 240 0.26 -19.11 14.55
CA ILE A 240 1.02 -19.94 15.51
C ILE A 240 0.28 -21.25 15.78
N GLY A 241 1.05 -22.30 16.11
CA GLY A 241 0.48 -23.58 16.50
C GLY A 241 -0.32 -23.48 17.80
N LEU A 242 -1.44 -24.19 17.86
CA LEU A 242 -2.14 -24.51 19.11
C LEU A 242 -1.33 -25.65 19.75
N GLY A 243 -0.57 -25.34 20.81
CA GLY A 243 0.38 -26.27 21.45
C GLY A 243 -0.24 -27.56 21.96
#